data_AF-A0A346R6V9-F1
#
_entry.id   AF-A0A346R6V9-F1
#
_cell.length_a   1.000
_cell.length_b   1.000
_cell.length_c   1.000
_cell.angle_alpha   90.00
_cell.angle_beta   90.00
_cell.angle_gamma   90.00
#
_symmetry.space_group_name_H-M   'P 1'
#
loop_
_entity.id
_entity.type
_entity.pdbx_description
1 polymer ?
#
loop_
_entity_poly.entity_id
_entity_poly.type
_entity_poly.pdbx_seq_one_letter_code
_entity_poly.pdbx_strand_id
1 'polypeptide(L)'
;MDTGDTMNKQQGAGEADLDSGVLSGFIGYALKRAYLNFQSDFIDSVSHLGLRPGQFAALSIIIDNPDISQSRLARALAIERSGVVLIVDELEGGI
;
A
#
# COMPACT_ATOMS: atom_id res chain seq x y z
N MET A 1 -5.76 -39.35 -48.30
CA MET A 1 -4.33 -38.99 -48.27
C MET A 1 -4.30 -37.50 -48.02
N ASP A 2 -4.23 -37.06 -46.75
CA ASP A 2 -3.02 -37.09 -45.88
C ASP A 2 -2.02 -36.04 -46.42
N THR A 3 -1.59 -35.00 -45.70
CA THR A 3 -1.32 -34.86 -44.27
C THR A 3 -1.26 -33.37 -43.88
N GLY A 4 -1.66 -33.05 -42.65
CA GLY A 4 -1.01 -32.07 -41.75
C GLY A 4 -0.99 -30.61 -42.20
N ASP A 5 -1.74 -29.70 -41.58
CA ASP A 5 -1.68 -29.48 -40.13
C ASP A 5 -0.26 -29.68 -39.58
N THR A 6 0.67 -28.82 -40.01
CA THR A 6 1.88 -28.53 -39.23
C THR A 6 1.88 -27.07 -38.82
N MET A 7 1.21 -26.85 -37.70
CA MET A 7 1.79 -26.18 -36.53
C MET A 7 2.13 -24.69 -36.68
N ASN A 8 1.10 -23.90 -36.40
CA ASN A 8 1.12 -22.90 -35.32
C ASN A 8 2.25 -23.14 -34.29
N LYS A 9 3.32 -22.35 -34.34
CA LYS A 9 4.20 -22.10 -33.18
C LYS A 9 5.06 -20.85 -33.38
N GLN A 10 4.43 -19.69 -33.45
CA GLN A 10 5.08 -18.44 -33.03
C GLN A 10 4.23 -17.91 -31.87
N GLN A 11 4.24 -18.63 -30.74
CA GLN A 11 5.00 -18.19 -29.57
C GLN A 11 4.76 -16.71 -29.30
N GLY A 12 3.60 -16.41 -28.71
CA GLY A 12 3.57 -15.36 -27.72
C GLY A 12 4.62 -15.73 -26.68
N ALA A 13 5.74 -15.02 -26.67
CA ALA A 13 6.62 -14.96 -25.53
C ALA A 13 5.87 -14.15 -24.44
N GLY A 14 4.79 -14.73 -23.94
CA GLY A 14 4.24 -14.35 -22.64
C GLY A 14 5.38 -14.56 -21.65
N GLU A 15 5.67 -13.51 -20.89
CA GLU A 15 6.68 -13.46 -19.82
C GLU A 15 6.94 -14.86 -19.27
N ALA A 16 8.11 -15.41 -19.59
CA ALA A 16 8.54 -16.66 -18.98
C ALA A 16 8.42 -16.45 -17.47
N ASP A 17 7.60 -17.29 -16.82
CA ASP A 17 7.25 -17.19 -15.41
C ASP A 17 8.55 -17.04 -14.62
N LEU A 18 8.78 -15.83 -14.10
CA LEU A 18 10.06 -15.46 -13.49
C LEU A 18 10.21 -16.29 -12.23
N ASP A 19 11.24 -17.14 -12.18
CA ASP A 19 11.54 -17.91 -10.98
C ASP A 19 11.91 -16.94 -9.84
N SER A 20 11.00 -16.79 -8.90
CA SER A 20 11.19 -16.00 -7.70
C SER A 20 12.26 -16.59 -6.75
N GLY A 21 12.73 -17.81 -7.02
CA GLY A 21 13.90 -18.43 -6.42
C GLY A 21 13.88 -18.35 -4.90
N VAL A 22 14.96 -17.83 -4.33
CA VAL A 22 15.14 -17.65 -2.88
C VAL A 22 14.04 -16.80 -2.24
N LEU A 23 13.45 -15.83 -2.96
CA LEU A 23 12.44 -14.92 -2.42
C LEU A 23 11.10 -15.61 -2.14
N SER A 24 10.77 -16.70 -2.85
CA SER A 24 9.55 -17.49 -2.62
C SER A 24 9.47 -18.05 -1.19
N GLY A 25 10.62 -18.29 -0.55
CA GLY A 25 10.70 -18.78 0.83
C GLY A 25 10.56 -17.71 1.91
N PHE A 26 10.60 -16.42 1.56
CA PHE A 26 10.53 -15.33 2.54
C PHE A 26 9.11 -14.80 2.70
N ILE A 27 8.46 -15.17 3.81
CA ILE A 27 7.13 -14.63 4.17
C ILE A 27 7.13 -13.09 4.23
N GLY A 28 8.23 -12.48 4.69
CA GLY A 28 8.38 -11.02 4.72
C GLY A 28 8.38 -10.38 3.33
N TYR A 29 8.93 -11.06 2.31
CA TYR A 29 8.88 -10.59 0.93
C TYR A 29 7.47 -10.67 0.37
N ALA A 30 6.77 -11.80 0.59
CA ALA A 30 5.38 -11.96 0.21
C ALA A 30 4.49 -10.88 0.86
N LEU A 31 4.67 -10.62 2.15
CA LEU A 31 3.95 -9.57 2.87
C LEU A 31 4.26 -8.18 2.32
N LYS A 32 5.53 -7.87 2.00
CA LYS A 32 5.89 -6.58 1.41
C LYS A 32 5.23 -6.37 0.05
N ARG A 33 5.17 -7.42 -0.79
CA ARG A 33 4.49 -7.37 -2.10
C ARG A 33 3.00 -7.15 -1.94
N ALA A 34 2.35 -7.85 -1.01
CA ALA A 34 0.94 -7.64 -0.69
C ALA A 34 0.70 -6.20 -0.18
N TYR A 35 1.52 -5.72 0.75
CA TYR A 35 1.45 -4.35 1.27
C TYR A 35 1.55 -3.30 0.17
N LEU A 36 2.47 -3.45 -0.79
CA LEU A 36 2.62 -2.48 -1.89
C LEU A 36 1.35 -2.40 -2.76
N ASN A 37 0.68 -3.52 -3.00
CA ASN A 37 -0.59 -3.53 -3.74
C ASN A 37 -1.70 -2.82 -2.96
N PHE A 38 -1.87 -3.14 -1.68
CA PHE A 38 -2.89 -2.50 -0.84
C PHE A 38 -2.60 -1.02 -0.56
N GLN A 39 -1.33 -0.64 -0.48
CA GLN A 39 -0.92 0.74 -0.25
C GLN A 39 -1.35 1.64 -1.42
N SER A 40 -1.19 1.18 -2.66
CA SER A 40 -1.63 1.93 -3.84
C SER A 40 -3.14 2.13 -3.81
N ASP A 41 -3.89 1.04 -3.60
CA ASP A 41 -5.36 1.07 -3.52
C ASP A 41 -5.86 2.01 -2.41
N PHE A 42 -5.20 1.99 -1.25
CA PHE A 42 -5.55 2.89 -0.16
C PHE A 42 -5.30 4.37 -0.50
N ILE A 43 -4.16 4.69 -1.11
CA ILE A 43 -3.85 6.06 -1.58
C ILE A 43 -4.92 6.53 -2.56
N ASP A 44 -5.26 5.71 -3.55
CA ASP A 44 -6.24 6.05 -4.57
C ASP A 44 -7.63 6.29 -3.94
N SER A 45 -8.01 5.43 -2.99
CA SER A 45 -9.27 5.52 -2.26
C SER A 45 -9.43 6.82 -1.46
N VAL A 46 -8.35 7.38 -0.90
CA VAL A 46 -8.40 8.62 -0.10
C VAL A 46 -8.00 9.87 -0.88
N SER A 47 -7.45 9.73 -2.09
CA SER A 47 -6.90 10.83 -2.89
C SER A 47 -7.90 11.96 -3.18
N HIS A 48 -9.18 11.60 -3.38
CA HIS A 48 -10.27 12.55 -3.64
C HIS A 48 -10.57 13.49 -2.47
N LEU A 49 -10.12 13.15 -1.25
CA LEU A 49 -10.25 13.99 -0.07
C LEU A 49 -9.15 15.06 0.04
N GLY A 50 -8.14 15.03 -0.85
CA GLY A 50 -6.95 15.88 -0.73
C GLY A 50 -6.05 15.49 0.45
N LEU A 51 -6.24 14.30 1.02
CA LEU A 51 -5.52 13.83 2.20
C LEU A 51 -4.47 12.79 1.83
N ARG A 52 -3.34 12.84 2.55
CA ARG A 52 -2.38 11.74 2.58
C ARG A 52 -2.91 10.59 3.45
N PRO A 53 -2.50 9.34 3.19
CA PRO A 53 -2.86 8.17 4.01
C PRO A 53 -2.70 8.36 5.52
N GLY A 54 -1.57 8.96 5.94
CA GLY A 54 -1.30 9.23 7.35
C GLY A 54 -2.22 10.28 7.96
N GLN A 55 -2.61 11.30 7.19
CA GLN A 55 -3.56 12.33 7.61
C GLN A 55 -4.97 11.74 7.76
N PHE A 56 -5.40 10.92 6.79
CA PHE A 56 -6.68 10.21 6.86
C PHE A 56 -6.75 9.28 8.08
N ALA A 57 -5.71 8.48 8.31
CA ALA A 57 -5.63 7.59 9.47
C ALA A 57 -5.66 8.38 10.79
N ALA A 58 -4.94 9.50 10.87
CA ALA A 58 -4.95 10.37 12.04
C ALA A 58 -6.35 10.93 12.33
N LEU A 59 -7.02 11.49 11.32
CA LEU A 59 -8.37 12.03 11.45
C LEU A 59 -9.38 10.95 11.84
N SER A 60 -9.30 9.76 11.25
CA SER A 60 -10.18 8.64 11.58
C SER A 60 -10.09 8.27 13.08
N ILE A 61 -8.86 8.19 13.60
CA ILE A 61 -8.64 7.90 15.03
C ILE A 61 -9.13 9.04 15.92
N ILE A 62 -8.88 10.30 15.53
CA ILE A 62 -9.30 11.49 16.29
C ILE A 62 -10.84 11.57 16.38
N ILE A 63 -11.56 11.30 15.28
CA ILE A 63 -13.03 11.32 15.24
C ILE A 63 -13.61 10.28 16.20
N ASP A 64 -13.05 9.06 16.21
CA ASP A 64 -13.51 7.98 17.09
C ASP A 64 -13.05 8.16 18.55
N ASN A 65 -12.05 9.03 18.80
CA ASN A 65 -11.46 9.26 20.11
C ASN A 65 -11.26 10.77 20.36
N PRO A 66 -12.34 11.49 20.69
CA PRO A 66 -12.24 12.91 21.05
C PRO A 66 -11.21 13.15 22.16
N ASP A 67 -10.55 14.31 22.11
CA ASP A 67 -9.54 14.73 23.08
C ASP A 67 -8.31 13.80 23.20
N ILE A 68 -8.06 12.94 22.21
CA ILE A 68 -6.87 12.10 22.18
C ILE A 68 -5.60 12.96 22.13
N SER A 69 -4.63 12.65 23.00
CA SER A 69 -3.34 13.33 22.99
C SER A 69 -2.47 12.86 21.80
N GLN A 70 -1.63 13.75 21.27
CA GLN A 70 -0.68 13.42 20.18
C GLN A 70 0.21 12.20 20.53
N SER A 71 0.60 12.03 21.80
CA SER A 71 1.38 10.87 22.26
C SER A 71 0.57 9.55 22.26
N ARG A 72 -0.75 9.61 22.44
CA ARG A 72 -1.64 8.44 22.26
C ARG A 72 -1.87 8.16 20.79
N LEU A 73 -2.06 9.20 19.98
CA LEU A 73 -2.22 9.10 18.54
C LEU A 73 -0.99 8.47 17.87
N ALA A 74 0.22 8.86 18.27
CA ALA A 74 1.47 8.31 17.76
C ALA A 74 1.57 6.79 18.00
N ARG A 75 1.19 6.35 19.20
CA ARG A 75 1.13 4.93 19.54
C ARG A 75 0.08 4.18 18.73
N ALA A 76 -1.09 4.77 18.52
CA ALA A 76 -2.16 4.16 17.73
C ALA A 76 -1.76 4.02 16.25
N LEU A 77 -1.03 4.99 15.70
CA LEU A 77 -0.51 4.97 14.34
C LEU A 77 0.79 4.18 14.17
N ALA A 78 1.39 3.71 15.27
CA ALA A 78 2.71 3.06 15.28
C ALA A 78 3.81 3.90 14.62
N ILE A 79 3.82 5.21 14.85
CA ILE A 79 4.84 6.15 14.38
C ILE A 79 5.48 6.93 15.52
N GLU A 80 6.62 7.55 15.24
CA GLU A 80 7.31 8.45 16.17
C GLU A 80 6.48 9.69 16.48
N ARG A 81 6.69 10.27 17.68
CA ARG A 81 5.94 11.46 18.13
C ARG A 81 6.13 12.66 17.19
N SER A 82 7.34 12.87 16.67
CA SER A 82 7.64 13.93 15.71
C SER A 82 6.83 13.80 14.42
N GLY A 83 6.55 12.57 13.98
CA GLY A 83 5.71 12.30 12.81
C GLY A 83 4.26 12.73 13.02
N VAL A 84 3.71 12.50 14.21
CA VAL A 84 2.36 12.99 14.56
C VAL A 84 2.30 14.50 14.63
N VAL A 85 3.31 15.16 15.22
CA VAL A 85 3.35 16.63 15.28
C VAL A 85 3.26 17.22 13.87
N LEU A 86 4.07 16.72 12.93
CA LEU A 86 4.01 17.16 11.53
C LEU A 86 2.63 16.94 10.90
N ILE A 87 2.00 15.78 11.12
CA ILE A 87 0.66 15.49 10.59
C ILE A 87 -0.38 16.47 11.16
N VAL A 88 -0.32 16.74 12.47
CA VAL A 88 -1.26 17.66 13.12
C VAL A 88 -1.04 19.09 12.63
N ASP A 89 0.22 19.54 12.54
CA ASP A 89 0.57 20.86 12.03
C ASP A 89 0.08 21.05 10.58
N GLU A 90 0.23 20.04 9.72
CA GLU A 90 -0.30 20.06 8.34
C GLU A 90 -1.82 20.13 8.29
N LEU A 91 -2.52 19.46 9.21
CA LEU A 91 -3.98 19.47 9.29
C LEU A 91 -4.53 20.78 9.86
N GLU A 92 -3.86 21.38 10.83
CA GLU A 92 -4.23 22.68 11.43
C GLU A 92 -3.89 23.86 10.53
N GLY A 93 -2.81 23.76 9.74
CA GLY A 93 -2.35 24.80 8.82
C GLY A 93 -3.27 25.09 7.63
N GLY A 94 -4.30 24.25 7.41
CA GLY A 94 -5.18 24.29 6.26
C GLY A 94 -4.53 23.65 5.03
N ILE A 95 -5.26 22.70 4.43
CA ILE A 95 -4.92 22.08 3.13
C ILE A 95 -4.89 23.16 2.04
#